data_AF-A0A5N6JML1-F1
#
_entry.id   AF-A0A5N6JML1-F1
#
_cell.length_a   1.000
_cell.length_b   1.000
_cell.length_c   1.000
_cell.angle_alpha   90.00
_cell.angle_beta   90.00
_cell.angle_gamma   90.00
#
_symmetry.space_group_name_H-M   'P 1'
#
loop_
_entity.id
_entity.type
_entity.pdbx_description
1 polymer ?
#
loop_
_entity_poly.entity_id
_entity_poly.type
_entity_poly.pdbx_seq_one_letter_code
_entity_poly.pdbx_strand_id
1 'polypeptide(L)'
;MSENGTTIGPLTTARSIDKAMSQVEDAVKHGGKIILGGEKVKDTTGYFFEPTIILGAKKEMLITKEETFAPVLALYSFETEDEAVEAANKTSMGLASYFFTKNIDRTWRLLENLEAGMIGMNSGNSSTAESPFGEIKESGYGKESGKDVAVNEYLTIKTGTLTLEGHY
;
A
#
# COMPACT_ATOMS: atom_id res chain seq x y z
N MET A 1 -12.18 -1.69 -24.55
CA MET A 1 -10.99 -0.83 -24.79
C MET A 1 -11.35 0.55 -24.29
N SER A 2 -10.51 1.18 -23.48
CA SER A 2 -10.74 2.56 -23.02
C SER A 2 -10.62 3.55 -24.18
N GLU A 3 -11.31 4.69 -24.08
CA GLU A 3 -11.16 5.77 -25.05
C GLU A 3 -9.78 6.43 -24.92
N ASN A 4 -9.27 6.98 -26.02
CA ASN A 4 -7.98 7.66 -26.03
C ASN A 4 -8.01 8.87 -25.07
N GLY A 5 -7.01 8.97 -24.19
CA GLY A 5 -6.95 10.02 -23.17
C GLY A 5 -7.63 9.67 -21.83
N THR A 6 -8.24 8.48 -21.70
CA THR A 6 -8.71 8.00 -20.39
C THR A 6 -7.52 7.71 -19.48
N THR A 7 -7.47 8.37 -18.32
CA THR A 7 -6.41 8.18 -17.30
C THR A 7 -6.87 7.39 -16.09
N ILE A 8 -8.18 7.38 -15.81
CA ILE A 8 -8.79 6.68 -14.67
C ILE A 8 -10.06 5.99 -15.15
N GLY A 9 -10.14 4.67 -14.95
CA GLY A 9 -11.30 3.85 -15.28
C GLY A 9 -12.28 3.70 -14.10
N PRO A 10 -13.32 2.86 -14.26
CA PRO A 10 -14.25 2.55 -13.18
C PRO A 10 -13.59 1.64 -12.14
N LEU A 11 -14.18 1.61 -10.94
CA LEU A 11 -13.94 0.57 -9.95
C LEU A 11 -14.50 -0.78 -10.42
N THR A 12 -14.12 -1.86 -9.73
CA THR A 12 -14.49 -3.22 -10.11
C THR A 12 -15.93 -3.58 -9.73
N THR A 13 -16.44 -3.05 -8.60
CA THR A 13 -17.75 -3.45 -8.05
C THR A 13 -18.51 -2.28 -7.42
N ALA A 14 -19.84 -2.38 -7.35
CA ALA A 14 -20.68 -1.41 -6.65
C ALA A 14 -20.28 -1.23 -5.17
N ARG A 15 -19.91 -2.33 -4.49
CA ARG A 15 -19.42 -2.31 -3.10
C ARG A 15 -18.18 -1.41 -2.93
N SER A 16 -17.35 -1.27 -3.97
CA SER A 16 -16.18 -0.39 -3.93
C SER A 16 -16.58 1.09 -3.87
N ILE A 17 -17.67 1.46 -4.55
CA ILE A 17 -18.27 2.81 -4.43
C ILE A 17 -18.81 3.00 -3.02
N ASP A 18 -19.60 2.05 -2.52
CA ASP A 18 -20.23 2.17 -1.19
C ASP A 18 -19.18 2.34 -0.08
N LYS A 19 -18.06 1.60 -0.18
CA LYS A 19 -16.93 1.72 0.74
C LYS A 19 -16.20 3.07 0.62
N ALA A 20 -15.96 3.55 -0.60
CA ALA A 20 -15.35 4.87 -0.81
C ALA A 20 -16.22 5.98 -0.23
N MET A 21 -17.53 5.93 -0.50
CA MET A 21 -18.50 6.87 0.06
C MET A 21 -18.51 6.85 1.59
N SER A 22 -18.56 5.67 2.21
CA SER A 22 -18.60 5.58 3.68
C SER A 22 -17.36 6.17 4.35
N GLN A 23 -16.18 5.98 3.74
CA GLN A 23 -14.93 6.58 4.23
C GLN A 23 -14.89 8.10 4.03
N VAL A 24 -15.43 8.61 2.91
CA VAL A 24 -15.56 10.06 2.66
C VAL A 24 -16.51 10.71 3.66
N GLU A 25 -17.68 10.12 3.88
CA GLU A 25 -18.67 10.58 4.86
C GLU A 25 -18.10 10.56 6.28
N ASP A 26 -17.40 9.50 6.65
CA ASP A 26 -16.73 9.38 7.95
C ASP A 26 -15.64 10.45 8.13
N ALA A 27 -14.84 10.70 7.10
CA ALA A 27 -13.82 11.73 7.14
C ALA A 27 -14.44 13.12 7.37
N VAL A 28 -15.51 13.46 6.65
CA VAL A 28 -16.25 14.72 6.85
C VAL A 28 -16.80 14.82 8.27
N LYS A 29 -17.41 13.74 8.77
CA LYS A 29 -17.95 13.67 10.14
C LYS A 29 -16.88 13.93 11.21
N HIS A 30 -15.63 13.53 10.97
CA HIS A 30 -14.50 13.75 11.87
C HIS A 30 -13.70 15.04 11.57
N GLY A 31 -14.25 15.93 10.74
CA GLY A 31 -13.72 17.26 10.44
C GLY A 31 -12.66 17.28 9.33
N GLY A 32 -12.54 16.21 8.55
CA GLY A 32 -11.81 16.21 7.29
C GLY A 32 -12.52 17.07 6.24
N LYS A 33 -11.75 17.69 5.35
CA LYS A 33 -12.27 18.57 4.30
C LYS A 33 -12.05 17.94 2.94
N ILE A 34 -13.13 17.71 2.20
CA ILE A 34 -13.04 17.30 0.79
C ILE A 34 -12.70 18.53 -0.04
N ILE A 35 -11.56 18.51 -0.73
CA ILE A 35 -11.10 19.62 -1.58
C ILE A 35 -11.19 19.31 -3.08
N LEU A 36 -11.44 18.05 -3.42
CA LEU A 36 -11.66 17.56 -4.77
C LEU A 36 -12.54 16.30 -4.69
N GLY A 37 -13.49 16.15 -5.61
CA GLY A 37 -14.32 14.96 -5.75
C GLY A 37 -15.21 14.68 -4.55
N GLY A 38 -15.33 13.39 -4.20
CA GLY A 38 -16.07 12.90 -3.03
C GLY A 38 -17.33 12.12 -3.38
N GLU A 39 -17.72 12.08 -4.66
CA GLU A 39 -19.02 11.57 -5.07
C GLU A 39 -18.92 10.44 -6.11
N LYS A 40 -20.00 9.66 -6.20
CA LYS A 40 -20.22 8.74 -7.32
C LYS A 40 -20.48 9.55 -8.60
N VAL A 41 -19.83 9.17 -9.70
CA VAL A 41 -20.08 9.83 -11.00
C VAL A 41 -21.47 9.43 -11.50
N LYS A 42 -22.29 10.45 -11.79
CA LYS A 42 -23.66 10.31 -12.28
C LYS A 42 -23.67 10.07 -13.79
N ASP A 43 -24.77 9.51 -14.28
CA ASP A 43 -25.04 9.32 -15.71
C ASP A 43 -23.98 8.47 -16.45
N THR A 44 -23.35 7.51 -15.75
CA THR A 44 -22.37 6.58 -16.32
C THR A 44 -22.88 5.13 -16.30
N THR A 45 -22.43 4.34 -17.26
CA THR A 45 -22.56 2.88 -17.24
C THR A 45 -21.29 2.27 -16.62
N GLY A 46 -21.26 2.16 -15.29
CA GLY A 46 -20.14 1.55 -14.57
C GLY A 46 -20.03 2.00 -13.12
N TYR A 47 -18.97 1.53 -12.44
CA TYR A 47 -18.71 1.86 -11.05
C TYR A 47 -17.70 3.01 -10.91
N PHE A 48 -18.03 4.17 -11.48
CA PHE A 48 -17.15 5.34 -11.45
C PHE A 48 -17.31 6.12 -10.14
N PHE A 49 -16.18 6.49 -9.54
CA PHE A 49 -16.07 7.34 -8.37
C PHE A 49 -15.08 8.47 -8.66
N GLU A 50 -15.41 9.69 -8.24
CA GLU A 50 -14.56 10.85 -8.51
C GLU A 50 -13.20 10.72 -7.79
N PRO A 51 -12.08 11.11 -8.43
CA PRO A 51 -10.82 11.28 -7.74
C PRO A 51 -11.01 12.24 -6.57
N THR A 52 -10.75 11.76 -5.36
CA THR A 52 -11.12 12.44 -4.13
C THR A 52 -9.89 12.79 -3.32
N ILE A 53 -9.81 14.04 -2.84
CA ILE A 53 -8.73 14.47 -1.93
C ILE A 53 -9.34 14.97 -0.63
N ILE A 54 -8.91 14.36 0.48
CA ILE A 54 -9.31 14.69 1.84
C ILE A 54 -8.15 15.40 2.54
N LEU A 55 -8.37 16.65 2.94
CA LEU A 55 -7.41 17.43 3.73
C LEU A 55 -7.74 17.32 5.23
N GLY A 56 -6.71 17.31 6.07
CA GLY A 56 -6.86 17.30 7.52
C GLY A 56 -7.34 15.94 8.04
N ALA A 57 -6.87 14.86 7.41
CA ALA A 57 -7.17 13.51 7.84
C ALA A 57 -6.55 13.24 9.22
N LYS A 58 -7.21 12.41 10.03
CA LYS A 58 -6.83 12.11 11.42
C LYS A 58 -6.95 10.62 11.69
N LYS A 59 -6.18 10.14 12.67
CA LYS A 59 -6.08 8.73 13.06
C LYS A 59 -7.42 8.05 13.42
N GLU A 60 -8.43 8.82 13.82
CA GLU A 60 -9.74 8.28 14.18
C GLU A 60 -10.55 7.86 12.95
N MET A 61 -10.31 8.48 11.80
CA MET A 61 -11.07 8.29 10.57
C MET A 61 -10.90 6.88 10.01
N LEU A 62 -11.97 6.34 9.41
CA LEU A 62 -11.96 5.01 8.80
C LEU A 62 -10.89 4.88 7.71
N ILE A 63 -10.68 5.93 6.92
CA ILE A 63 -9.68 5.94 5.84
C ILE A 63 -8.23 5.75 6.33
N THR A 64 -7.95 5.95 7.62
CA THR A 64 -6.63 5.68 8.20
C THR A 64 -6.43 4.20 8.57
N LYS A 65 -7.52 3.48 8.83
CA LYS A 65 -7.49 2.11 9.38
C LYS A 65 -7.85 1.07 8.33
N GLU A 66 -8.61 1.46 7.33
CA GLU A 66 -9.16 0.57 6.31
C GLU A 66 -8.69 0.99 4.93
N GLU A 67 -8.21 0.02 4.17
CA GLU A 67 -7.79 0.24 2.80
C GLU A 67 -8.98 0.58 1.89
N THR A 68 -8.91 1.71 1.18
CA THR A 68 -10.02 2.22 0.35
C THR A 68 -10.23 1.41 -0.93
N PHE A 69 -9.14 1.02 -1.62
CA PHE A 69 -9.20 0.40 -2.95
C PHE A 69 -10.03 1.20 -4.00
N ALA A 70 -10.06 2.52 -3.85
CA ALA A 70 -10.75 3.47 -4.72
C ALA A 70 -9.90 4.75 -4.87
N PRO A 71 -10.17 5.67 -5.82
CA PRO A 71 -9.34 6.84 -6.07
C PRO A 71 -9.52 7.93 -5.00
N VAL A 72 -9.17 7.63 -3.76
CA VAL A 72 -9.30 8.52 -2.59
C VAL A 72 -7.94 8.70 -1.96
N LEU A 73 -7.50 9.95 -1.82
CA LEU A 73 -6.24 10.33 -1.19
C LEU A 73 -6.52 11.14 0.08
N ALA A 74 -6.02 10.67 1.22
CA ALA A 74 -6.08 11.37 2.49
C ALA A 74 -4.72 12.01 2.82
N LEU A 75 -4.73 13.30 3.18
CA LEU A 75 -3.55 14.07 3.52
C LEU A 75 -3.47 14.31 5.02
N TYR A 76 -2.34 13.93 5.59
CA TYR A 76 -1.99 14.09 7.00
C TYR A 76 -0.81 15.07 7.10
N SER A 77 -0.87 16.01 8.05
CA SER A 77 0.25 16.89 8.37
C SER A 77 1.04 16.31 9.54
N PHE A 78 2.35 16.52 9.54
CA PHE A 78 3.26 16.19 10.62
C PHE A 78 4.34 17.27 10.70
N GLU A 79 4.97 17.42 11.86
CA GLU A 79 6.04 18.41 12.07
C GLU A 79 7.43 17.77 12.16
N THR A 80 7.50 16.52 12.63
CA THR A 80 8.77 15.82 12.83
C THR A 80 8.84 14.51 12.04
N GLU A 81 10.08 14.08 11.76
CA GLU A 81 10.35 12.79 11.12
C GLU A 81 9.82 11.64 11.98
N ASP A 82 10.05 11.70 13.30
CA ASP A 82 9.61 10.67 14.25
C ASP A 82 8.07 10.55 14.28
N GLU A 83 7.35 11.66 14.25
CA GLU A 83 5.88 11.67 14.17
C GLU A 83 5.38 10.99 12.90
N ALA A 84 6.00 11.28 11.76
CA ALA A 84 5.64 10.68 10.48
C ALA A 84 5.90 9.16 10.47
N VAL A 85 7.04 8.73 11.01
CA VAL A 85 7.40 7.30 11.10
C VAL A 85 6.46 6.56 12.05
N GLU A 86 6.18 7.11 13.24
CA GLU A 86 5.24 6.51 14.18
C GLU A 86 3.85 6.36 13.53
N ALA A 87 3.36 7.42 12.87
CA ALA A 87 2.07 7.39 12.20
C ALA A 87 2.04 6.37 11.04
N ALA A 88 3.08 6.31 10.21
CA ALA A 88 3.18 5.37 9.11
C ALA A 88 3.23 3.91 9.57
N ASN A 89 3.89 3.63 10.69
CA ASN A 89 4.02 2.27 11.22
C ASN A 89 2.80 1.83 12.04
N LYS A 90 1.95 2.76 12.50
CA LYS A 90 0.76 2.50 13.32
C LYS A 90 -0.42 1.96 12.50
N THR A 91 -0.20 0.82 11.87
CA THR A 91 -1.17 0.08 11.08
C THR A 91 -0.81 -1.41 11.14
N SER A 92 -1.81 -2.28 10.96
CA SER A 92 -1.55 -3.72 10.79
C SER A 92 -1.04 -4.07 9.38
N MET A 93 -1.08 -3.11 8.45
CA MET A 93 -0.60 -3.25 7.08
C MET A 93 0.92 -3.00 7.00
N GLY A 94 1.59 -3.59 6.00
CA GLY A 94 3.03 -3.46 5.81
C GLY A 94 3.51 -3.80 4.39
N LEU A 95 2.69 -3.54 3.37
CA LEU A 95 3.03 -3.81 1.97
C LEU A 95 4.18 -2.95 1.47
N ALA A 96 3.93 -1.66 1.33
CA ALA A 96 4.88 -0.70 0.77
C ALA A 96 4.78 0.64 1.50
N SER A 97 5.91 1.34 1.59
CA SER A 97 5.99 2.73 2.02
C SER A 97 6.90 3.52 1.09
N TYR A 98 6.71 4.83 1.05
CA TYR A 98 7.44 5.72 0.15
C TYR A 98 7.82 6.99 0.89
N PHE A 99 9.03 7.49 0.63
CA PHE A 99 9.44 8.78 1.16
C PHE A 99 10.18 9.63 0.12
N PHE A 100 10.13 10.94 0.31
CA PHE A 100 10.77 11.92 -0.56
C PHE A 100 11.58 12.91 0.26
N THR A 101 12.90 12.94 0.05
CA THR A 101 13.84 13.81 0.76
C THR A 101 15.13 14.00 -0.06
N LYS A 102 15.76 15.16 0.08
CA LYS A 102 17.11 15.43 -0.47
C LYS A 102 18.24 15.14 0.52
N ASN A 103 17.91 14.88 1.79
CA ASN A 103 18.89 14.64 2.85
C ASN A 103 19.18 13.14 2.95
N ILE A 104 20.45 12.75 2.75
CA ILE A 104 20.89 11.35 2.74
C ILE A 104 20.82 10.68 4.11
N ASP A 105 21.11 11.40 5.19
CA ASP A 105 21.02 10.86 6.55
C ASP A 105 19.56 10.52 6.88
N ARG A 106 18.62 11.36 6.44
CA ARG A 106 17.17 11.12 6.53
C ARG A 106 16.75 9.94 5.66
N THR A 107 17.28 9.81 4.44
CA THR A 107 17.02 8.64 3.59
C THR A 107 17.34 7.35 4.33
N TRP A 108 18.52 7.27 4.96
CA TRP A 108 18.93 6.07 5.68
C TRP A 108 18.07 5.80 6.91
N ARG A 109 17.77 6.82 7.73
CA ARG A 109 16.88 6.65 8.88
C ARG A 109 15.47 6.22 8.49
N LEU A 110 14.89 6.80 7.43
CA LEU A 110 13.56 6.43 6.96
C LEU A 110 13.54 5.00 6.40
N LEU A 111 14.56 4.60 5.64
CA LEU A 111 14.69 3.24 5.12
C LEU A 111 14.69 2.20 6.24
N GLU A 112 15.45 2.44 7.31
CA GLU A 112 15.60 1.49 8.42
C GLU A 112 14.38 1.46 9.36
N ASN A 113 13.71 2.61 9.57
CA ASN A 113 12.65 2.71 10.59
C ASN A 113 11.23 2.55 10.04
N LEU A 114 11.01 2.60 8.72
CA LEU A 114 9.69 2.35 8.15
C LEU A 114 9.41 0.84 8.06
N GLU A 115 8.28 0.44 8.62
CA GLU A 115 7.85 -0.96 8.68
C GLU A 115 6.99 -1.31 7.46
N ALA A 116 7.63 -1.52 6.31
CA ALA A 116 7.01 -2.11 5.13
C ALA A 116 7.96 -3.04 4.38
N GLY A 117 7.40 -3.99 3.64
CA GLY A 117 8.19 -4.96 2.88
C GLY A 117 8.95 -4.35 1.71
N MET A 118 8.48 -3.23 1.17
CA MET A 118 9.14 -2.45 0.13
C MET A 118 9.15 -0.96 0.49
N ILE A 119 10.30 -0.31 0.32
CA ILE A 119 10.48 1.12 0.58
C ILE A 119 10.93 1.83 -0.69
N GLY A 120 10.09 2.71 -1.22
CA GLY A 120 10.44 3.58 -2.34
C GLY A 120 11.14 4.85 -1.87
N MET A 121 12.38 5.04 -2.30
CA MET A 121 13.21 6.19 -1.94
C MET A 121 13.25 7.20 -3.08
N ASN A 122 12.58 8.35 -2.95
CA ASN A 122 12.46 9.37 -4.00
C ASN A 122 11.90 8.84 -5.34
N SER A 123 11.14 7.75 -5.32
CA SER A 123 10.50 7.14 -6.48
C SER A 123 9.11 6.65 -6.09
N GLY A 124 8.17 6.70 -7.04
CA GLY A 124 6.93 5.91 -6.96
C GLY A 124 7.14 4.52 -7.58
N ASN A 125 6.20 3.61 -7.34
CA ASN A 125 6.04 2.30 -8.01
C ASN A 125 7.34 1.50 -8.18
N SER A 126 7.80 0.89 -7.08
CA SER A 126 9.05 0.13 -7.06
C SER A 126 8.79 -1.39 -7.10
N SER A 127 8.18 -1.88 -8.19
CA SER A 127 8.00 -3.31 -8.44
C SER A 127 8.75 -3.72 -9.69
N THR A 128 9.63 -4.72 -9.56
CA THR A 128 10.38 -5.33 -10.66
C THR A 128 10.52 -6.83 -10.46
N ALA A 129 10.74 -7.58 -11.54
CA ALA A 129 10.80 -9.05 -11.47
C ALA A 129 12.04 -9.55 -10.72
N GLU A 130 13.13 -8.78 -10.76
CA GLU A 130 14.40 -9.09 -10.11
C GLU A 130 14.42 -8.79 -8.61
N SER A 131 13.50 -7.96 -8.11
CA SER A 131 13.43 -7.58 -6.70
C SER A 131 12.35 -8.40 -5.97
N PRO A 132 12.57 -8.84 -4.73
CA PRO A 132 11.52 -9.46 -3.93
C PRO A 132 10.36 -8.48 -3.71
N PHE A 133 9.16 -8.94 -4.03
CA PHE A 133 7.90 -8.27 -3.77
C PHE A 133 7.19 -9.03 -2.66
N GLY A 134 6.91 -8.36 -1.56
CA GLY A 134 6.09 -8.95 -0.53
C GLY A 134 6.25 -8.21 0.78
N GLU A 135 5.37 -8.54 1.69
CA GLU A 135 4.92 -7.60 2.71
C GLU A 135 5.48 -7.99 4.07
N ILE A 136 5.16 -7.20 5.09
CA ILE A 136 5.30 -7.58 6.49
C ILE A 136 3.96 -7.35 7.21
N LYS A 137 3.85 -7.79 8.47
CA LYS A 137 2.63 -7.71 9.31
C LYS A 137 1.47 -8.53 8.74
N GLU A 138 0.24 -8.01 8.81
CA GLU A 138 -0.96 -8.75 8.38
C GLU A 138 -1.19 -8.70 6.87
N SER A 139 -0.38 -7.96 6.12
CA SER A 139 -0.57 -7.86 4.68
C SER A 139 -0.32 -9.22 3.99
N GLY A 140 0.70 -9.98 4.42
CA GLY A 140 0.98 -11.28 3.80
C GLY A 140 2.15 -12.05 4.43
N TYR A 141 2.35 -13.28 3.94
CA TYR A 141 3.46 -14.16 4.32
C TYR A 141 4.17 -14.69 3.06
N GLY A 142 5.50 -14.79 3.12
CA GLY A 142 6.35 -15.15 1.97
C GLY A 142 6.66 -13.96 1.06
N LYS A 143 7.35 -14.23 -0.04
CA LYS A 143 7.71 -13.21 -1.06
C LYS A 143 7.48 -13.77 -2.47
N GLU A 144 7.03 -12.90 -3.36
CA GLU A 144 6.96 -13.10 -4.81
C GLU A 144 8.13 -12.36 -5.49
N SER A 145 8.45 -12.68 -6.74
CA SER A 145 9.59 -12.09 -7.47
C SER A 145 10.96 -12.22 -6.77
N GLY A 146 12.03 -11.83 -7.47
CA GLY A 146 13.39 -12.02 -6.98
C GLY A 146 13.84 -13.47 -7.11
N LYS A 147 14.73 -13.72 -8.07
CA LYS A 147 15.17 -15.06 -8.48
C LYS A 147 15.51 -15.99 -7.31
N ASP A 148 16.24 -15.47 -6.31
CA ASP A 148 16.74 -16.29 -5.22
C ASP A 148 15.82 -16.29 -3.98
N VAL A 149 14.74 -15.49 -3.98
CA VAL A 149 13.82 -15.39 -2.84
C VAL A 149 12.52 -16.14 -3.15
N ALA A 150 11.75 -15.70 -4.16
CA ALA A 150 10.46 -16.31 -4.45
C ALA A 150 10.57 -17.76 -4.92
N VAL A 151 11.64 -18.13 -5.64
CA VAL A 151 11.81 -19.52 -6.08
C VAL A 151 11.84 -20.49 -4.90
N ASN A 152 12.41 -20.09 -3.76
CA ASN A 152 12.46 -20.93 -2.57
C ASN A 152 11.07 -21.25 -2.00
N GLU A 153 10.08 -20.36 -2.16
CA GLU A 153 8.69 -20.60 -1.75
C GLU A 153 8.03 -21.74 -2.57
N TYR A 154 8.57 -22.05 -3.75
CA TYR A 154 8.08 -23.12 -4.63
C TYR A 154 8.91 -24.40 -4.57
N LEU A 155 9.98 -24.44 -3.77
CA LEU A 155 10.84 -25.62 -3.64
C LEU A 155 10.46 -26.45 -2.39
N THR A 156 10.49 -27.77 -2.52
CA THR A 156 10.42 -28.70 -1.38
C THR A 156 11.80 -29.27 -1.10
N ILE A 157 12.35 -28.98 0.08
CA ILE A 157 13.66 -29.47 0.49
C ILE A 157 13.52 -30.89 1.07
N LYS A 158 14.39 -31.81 0.62
CA LYS A 158 14.45 -33.19 1.12
C LYS A 158 15.88 -33.55 1.49
N THR A 159 16.07 -34.04 2.71
CA THR A 159 17.35 -34.58 3.19
C THR A 159 17.32 -36.10 3.09
N GLY A 160 18.39 -36.69 2.56
CA GLY A 160 18.59 -38.14 2.52
C GLY A 160 19.87 -38.52 3.26
N THR A 161 19.78 -39.55 4.08
CA THR A 161 20.94 -40.19 4.72
C THR A 161 20.97 -41.64 4.27
N LEU A 162 22.11 -42.06 3.71
CA LEU A 162 22.32 -43.41 3.24
C LEU A 162 23.53 -44.02 3.93
N THR A 163 23.34 -45.23 4.43
CA THR A 163 24.38 -46.07 5.01
C THR A 163 24.70 -47.16 3.99
N LEU A 164 25.97 -47.28 3.58
CA LEU A 164 26.42 -48.23 2.56
C LEU A 164 27.06 -49.46 3.20
N GLU A 165 26.62 -50.65 2.82
CA GLU A 165 27.20 -51.91 3.28
C GLU A 165 28.69 -51.99 2.91
N GLY A 166 29.55 -52.30 3.90
CA GLY A 166 31.00 -52.37 3.72
C GLY A 166 31.74 -51.01 3.70
N HIS A 167 31.04 -49.91 3.96
CA HIS A 167 31.60 -48.55 4.01
C HIS A 167 31.49 -47.92 5.40
N TYR A 168 31.88 -48.68 6.43
CA TYR A 168 32.27 -48.22 7.78
C TYR A 168 33.09 -49.31 8.47
#